data_AF-A0A7G2MCC4-F1
#
_entry.id   AF-A0A7G2MCC4-F1
#
_cell.length_a   1.000
_cell.length_b   1.000
_cell.length_c   1.000
_cell.angle_alpha   90.00
_cell.angle_beta   90.00
_cell.angle_gamma   90.00
#
_symmetry.space_group_name_H-M   'P 1'
#
loop_
_entity.id
_entity.type
_entity.pdbx_description
1 polymer ?
#
loop_
_entity_poly.entity_id
_entity_poly.type
_entity_poly.pdbx_seq_one_letter_code
_entity_poly.pdbx_strand_id
1 'polypeptide(L)'
;MKKRGGYLSIVLMILFCGSCRDLFPVQVRQGNFHEVRDSMRVDGKRVLILLASGDCNVCKATKDDWAGDKELVEKLNRDYRVWQLEITDEKNALIPQVLRTLSTPTMIIADTSMRIEYLHTGFIGAEGLLSVLQLLEQGQNVPPRLNVSLYTSYSSNVYSFFENVLQASFQLTCPNMDMDTVVLRKGMYRVKMSLDTEPYFMNLYLGWRYCGLLGDDKQAIEYKEKALRNLDDLDKLLYREYIAEMEFGVVREVDWEKKRLFADQYDFTREPDDKETWFDIVYRNSFDSPIIISAIETSCGCLSFSWDRTPLLPGKTGVIRVKYKSTGEGRVYKKAYVFSNLPDSPHEIQLRCTNN
;
A
#
# COMPACT_ATOMS: atom_id res chain seq x y z
N MET A 1 27.76 56.63 37.64
CA MET A 1 26.97 55.38 37.45
C MET A 1 26.58 55.25 35.99
N LYS A 2 26.61 54.01 35.49
CA LYS A 2 26.14 53.50 34.17
C LYS A 2 27.04 53.71 32.94
N LYS A 3 27.79 52.63 32.73
CA LYS A 3 28.59 52.13 31.59
C LYS A 3 28.04 52.43 30.18
N ARG A 4 28.95 52.86 29.31
CA ARG A 4 28.92 52.63 27.86
C ARG A 4 29.22 51.16 27.59
N GLY A 5 28.33 50.45 26.89
CA GLY A 5 28.59 49.11 26.36
C GLY A 5 28.63 49.20 24.84
N GLY A 6 29.84 49.13 24.28
CA GLY A 6 30.03 48.96 22.84
C GLY A 6 29.66 47.55 22.44
N TYR A 7 28.82 47.41 21.41
CA TYR A 7 28.62 46.14 20.72
C TYR A 7 29.83 45.92 19.80
N LEU A 8 30.78 45.13 20.29
CA LEU A 8 31.88 44.59 19.50
C LEU A 8 31.30 43.47 18.63
N SER A 9 31.13 43.73 17.33
CA SER A 9 30.83 42.67 16.35
C SER A 9 32.00 41.69 16.32
N ILE A 10 31.83 40.55 16.97
CA ILE A 10 32.69 39.38 16.79
C ILE A 10 32.26 38.74 15.47
N VAL A 11 32.96 39.09 14.39
CA VAL A 11 32.95 38.30 13.15
C VAL A 11 33.68 37.00 13.47
N LEU A 12 32.93 35.94 13.71
CA LEU A 12 33.47 34.60 13.89
C LEU A 12 33.89 34.07 12.51
N MET A 13 35.11 34.39 12.11
CA MET A 13 35.75 33.85 10.91
C MET A 13 36.19 32.42 11.24
N ILE A 14 35.32 31.45 10.96
CA ILE A 14 35.66 30.02 11.10
C ILE A 14 36.61 29.67 9.96
N LEU A 15 37.90 29.62 10.28
CA LEU A 15 38.93 28.94 9.51
C LEU A 15 38.60 27.44 9.47
N PHE A 16 37.96 26.98 8.41
CA PHE A 16 37.89 25.55 8.12
C PHE A 16 39.26 25.09 7.62
N CYS A 17 40.07 24.61 8.55
CA CYS A 17 41.18 23.71 8.24
C CYS A 17 40.63 22.51 7.47
N GLY A 18 41.15 22.30 6.26
CA GLY A 18 40.89 21.09 5.49
C GLY A 18 41.50 19.88 6.16
N SER A 19 40.66 18.98 6.68
CA SER A 19 40.91 17.54 6.81
C SER A 19 39.61 16.88 7.28
N CYS A 20 39.19 15.81 6.59
CA CYS A 20 37.89 15.13 6.67
C CYS A 20 36.70 15.94 6.11
N ARG A 21 36.41 15.76 4.81
CA ARG A 21 35.03 15.93 4.34
C ARG A 21 34.22 14.84 5.03
N ASP A 22 33.37 15.22 5.98
CA ASP A 22 32.35 14.33 6.51
C ASP A 22 31.58 13.75 5.32
N LEU A 23 31.68 12.43 5.12
CA LEU A 23 30.87 11.76 4.12
C LEU A 23 29.43 11.80 4.65
N PHE A 24 28.61 12.65 4.05
CA PHE A 24 27.18 12.61 4.33
C PHE A 24 26.63 11.27 3.82
N PRO A 25 25.86 10.52 4.62
CA PRO A 25 25.23 9.28 4.17
C PRO A 25 24.33 9.55 2.95
N VAL A 26 23.93 8.49 2.24
CA VAL A 26 22.95 8.60 1.16
C VAL A 26 21.74 9.40 1.66
N GLN A 27 21.36 10.45 0.93
CA GLN A 27 20.22 11.30 1.27
C GLN A 27 18.92 10.59 0.92
N VAL A 28 18.49 9.68 1.80
CA VAL A 28 17.24 8.93 1.67
C VAL A 28 16.07 9.75 2.19
N ARG A 29 15.10 10.03 1.32
CA ARG A 29 13.84 10.69 1.68
C ARG A 29 12.80 9.64 2.07
N GLN A 30 12.03 9.90 3.12
CA GLN A 30 10.81 9.14 3.41
C GLN A 30 9.63 9.83 2.75
N GLY A 31 8.62 9.07 2.34
CA GLY A 31 7.40 9.66 1.83
C GLY A 31 6.48 8.66 1.16
N ASN A 32 5.67 9.16 0.23
CA ASN A 32 4.77 8.36 -0.57
C ASN A 32 5.02 8.52 -2.08
N PHE A 33 4.36 7.66 -2.86
CA PHE A 33 4.57 7.62 -4.30
C PHE A 33 4.13 8.90 -5.05
N HIS A 34 3.14 9.64 -4.54
CA HIS A 34 2.74 10.92 -5.13
C HIS A 34 3.84 11.97 -4.97
N GLU A 35 4.47 12.04 -3.80
CA GLU A 35 5.58 12.95 -3.52
C GLU A 35 6.80 12.63 -4.39
N VAL A 36 7.11 11.34 -4.58
CA VAL A 36 8.15 10.88 -5.50
C VAL A 36 7.94 11.47 -6.89
N ARG A 37 6.73 11.30 -7.44
CA ARG A 37 6.35 11.79 -8.77
C ARG A 37 6.44 13.31 -8.87
N ASP A 38 5.93 14.03 -7.88
CA ASP A 38 5.93 15.49 -7.89
C ASP A 38 7.37 16.03 -7.81
N SER A 39 8.26 15.28 -7.16
CA SER A 39 9.68 15.61 -7.08
C SER A 39 10.41 15.49 -8.43
N MET A 40 10.07 14.52 -9.28
CA MET A 40 10.82 14.18 -10.51
C MET A 40 10.95 15.31 -11.53
N ARG A 41 10.09 16.32 -11.46
CA ARG A 41 10.05 17.44 -12.41
C ARG A 41 11.00 18.60 -12.06
N VAL A 42 11.70 18.54 -10.92
CA VAL A 42 12.32 19.73 -10.32
C VAL A 42 13.80 19.90 -10.66
N ASP A 43 14.60 18.83 -10.73
CA ASP A 43 16.07 18.94 -10.87
C ASP A 43 16.72 18.00 -11.90
N GLY A 44 15.94 17.27 -12.69
CA GLY A 44 16.46 16.39 -13.74
C GLY A 44 17.21 15.15 -13.24
N LYS A 45 17.18 14.86 -11.94
CA LYS A 45 17.79 13.63 -11.38
C LYS A 45 16.92 12.41 -11.64
N ARG A 46 17.58 11.27 -11.87
CA ARG A 46 16.92 9.95 -11.86
C ARG A 46 16.42 9.64 -10.45
N VAL A 47 15.53 8.67 -10.32
CA VAL A 47 14.96 8.30 -9.02
C VAL A 47 15.23 6.85 -8.71
N LEU A 48 15.69 6.62 -7.48
CA LEU A 48 15.82 5.29 -6.90
C LEU A 48 14.79 5.19 -5.78
N ILE A 49 13.83 4.29 -5.93
CA ILE A 49 12.80 3.99 -4.94
C ILE A 49 13.16 2.67 -4.27
N LEU A 50 13.18 2.66 -2.94
CA LEU A 50 13.34 1.48 -2.11
C LEU A 50 12.04 1.25 -1.33
N LEU A 51 11.26 0.26 -1.76
CA LEU A 51 10.17 -0.27 -0.95
C LEU A 51 10.75 -1.10 0.18
N ALA A 52 10.45 -0.70 1.40
CA ALA A 52 10.89 -1.37 2.62
C ALA A 52 9.73 -1.50 3.60
N SER A 53 9.90 -2.35 4.61
CA SER A 53 9.03 -2.35 5.79
C SER A 53 9.84 -2.03 7.04
N GLY A 54 9.18 -1.46 8.06
CA GLY A 54 9.81 -1.09 9.33
C GLY A 54 10.62 -2.22 9.99
N ASP A 55 10.15 -3.46 9.88
CA ASP A 55 10.77 -4.65 10.50
C ASP A 55 11.72 -5.43 9.56
N CYS A 56 12.05 -4.87 8.40
CA CYS A 56 12.86 -5.54 7.39
C CYS A 56 14.37 -5.47 7.69
N ASN A 57 14.92 -6.52 8.31
CA ASN A 57 16.36 -6.66 8.58
C ASN A 57 17.22 -6.58 7.31
N VAL A 58 16.76 -7.18 6.21
CA VAL A 58 17.48 -7.15 4.92
C VAL A 58 17.53 -5.72 4.36
N CYS A 59 16.45 -4.95 4.50
CA CYS A 59 16.39 -3.55 4.07
C CYS A 59 17.37 -2.69 4.86
N LYS A 60 17.52 -2.96 6.17
CA LYS A 60 18.54 -2.31 7.00
C LYS A 60 19.94 -2.67 6.52
N ALA A 61 20.23 -3.97 6.35
CA ALA A 61 21.53 -4.44 5.89
C ALA A 61 21.92 -3.86 4.51
N THR A 62 20.98 -3.78 3.57
CA THR A 62 21.19 -3.14 2.26
C THR A 62 21.60 -1.68 2.38
N LYS A 63 20.90 -0.90 3.22
CA LYS A 63 21.23 0.52 3.43
C LYS A 63 22.55 0.72 4.16
N ASP A 64 22.84 -0.12 5.15
CA ASP A 64 24.10 -0.06 5.90
C ASP A 64 25.30 -0.36 4.98
N ASP A 65 25.16 -1.36 4.10
CA ASP A 65 26.16 -1.69 3.08
C ASP A 65 26.38 -0.53 2.09
N TRP A 66 25.29 0.09 1.58
CA TRP A 66 25.40 1.26 0.70
C TRP A 66 26.06 2.46 1.38
N ALA A 67 25.78 2.69 2.67
CA ALA A 67 26.38 3.78 3.42
C ALA A 67 27.89 3.57 3.67
N GLY A 68 28.37 2.33 3.59
CA GLY A 68 29.79 1.98 3.71
C GLY A 68 30.63 2.27 2.46
N ASP A 69 30.00 2.43 1.29
CA ASP A 69 30.70 2.64 0.02
C ASP A 69 30.69 4.11 -0.43
N LYS A 70 31.88 4.72 -0.46
CA LYS A 70 32.02 6.15 -0.76
C LYS A 70 31.63 6.50 -2.19
N GLU A 71 32.00 5.66 -3.15
CA GLU A 71 31.75 5.92 -4.57
C GLU A 71 30.23 5.89 -4.84
N LEU A 72 29.55 4.91 -4.27
CA LEU A 72 28.10 4.79 -4.37
C LEU A 72 27.39 5.97 -3.71
N VAL A 73 27.81 6.35 -2.49
CA VAL A 73 27.20 7.49 -1.78
C VAL A 73 27.32 8.78 -2.59
N GLU A 74 28.51 9.08 -3.12
CA GLU A 74 28.72 10.26 -3.94
C GLU A 74 27.87 10.23 -5.22
N LYS A 75 27.82 9.08 -5.89
CA LYS A 75 27.03 8.87 -7.11
C LYS A 75 25.53 9.03 -6.87
N LEU A 76 24.99 8.38 -5.84
CA LEU A 76 23.56 8.46 -5.51
C LEU A 76 23.17 9.89 -5.13
N ASN A 77 23.96 10.57 -4.30
CA ASN A 77 23.65 11.95 -3.89
C ASN A 77 23.76 12.94 -5.06
N ARG A 78 24.67 12.71 -6.01
CA ARG A 78 24.85 13.55 -7.19
C ARG A 78 23.75 13.33 -8.22
N ASP A 79 23.52 12.10 -8.64
CA ASP A 79 22.79 11.78 -9.86
C ASP A 79 21.34 11.30 -9.61
N TYR A 80 21.04 10.87 -8.37
CA TYR A 80 19.76 10.26 -8.02
C TYR A 80 19.03 11.02 -6.90
N ARG A 81 17.70 10.90 -6.88
CA ARG A 81 16.89 11.09 -5.68
C ARG A 81 16.53 9.74 -5.11
N VAL A 82 17.07 9.45 -3.93
CA VAL A 82 16.79 8.21 -3.23
C VAL A 82 15.58 8.41 -2.32
N TRP A 83 14.58 7.55 -2.49
CA TRP A 83 13.36 7.51 -1.70
C TRP A 83 13.21 6.14 -1.06
N GLN A 84 12.79 6.12 0.19
CA GLN A 84 12.28 4.93 0.85
C GLN A 84 10.78 5.11 1.04
N LEU A 85 10.03 4.10 0.62
CA LEU A 85 8.58 4.05 0.75
C LEU A 85 8.22 2.85 1.63
N GLU A 86 7.35 3.07 2.61
CA GLU A 86 6.83 2.00 3.47
C GLU A 86 5.82 1.16 2.66
N ILE A 87 6.12 -0.13 2.48
CA ILE A 87 5.34 -1.03 1.62
C ILE A 87 3.95 -1.32 2.20
N THR A 88 3.79 -1.18 3.52
CA THR A 88 2.51 -1.39 4.22
C THR A 88 1.63 -0.15 4.28
N ASP A 89 2.14 1.02 3.86
CA ASP A 89 1.34 2.25 3.75
C ASP A 89 0.44 2.18 2.51
N GLU A 90 -0.87 2.35 2.70
CA GLU A 90 -1.88 2.36 1.63
C GLU A 90 -1.58 3.42 0.56
N LYS A 91 -0.94 4.54 0.93
CA LYS A 91 -0.51 5.58 -0.03
C LYS A 91 0.57 5.11 -1.00
N ASN A 92 1.21 3.97 -0.71
CA ASN A 92 2.24 3.34 -1.53
C ASN A 92 1.75 2.06 -2.24
N ALA A 93 0.48 1.68 -2.07
CA ALA A 93 -0.07 0.39 -2.54
C ALA A 93 0.06 0.19 -4.05
N LEU A 94 0.11 1.26 -4.85
CA LEU A 94 0.16 1.18 -6.30
C LEU A 94 1.38 0.40 -6.82
N ILE A 95 2.57 0.60 -6.27
CA ILE A 95 3.77 -0.10 -6.78
C ILE A 95 3.73 -1.61 -6.47
N PRO A 96 3.47 -2.06 -5.23
CA PRO A 96 3.25 -3.47 -4.91
C PRO A 96 2.18 -4.14 -5.78
N GLN A 97 1.09 -3.42 -6.07
CA GLN A 97 0.01 -3.85 -6.95
C GLN A 97 0.48 -3.99 -8.40
N VAL A 98 1.21 -3.00 -8.94
CA VAL A 98 1.76 -3.07 -10.30
C VAL A 98 2.74 -4.22 -10.43
N LEU A 99 3.69 -4.36 -9.50
CA LEU A 99 4.72 -5.40 -9.54
C LEU A 99 4.22 -6.79 -9.12
N ARG A 100 3.00 -6.87 -8.57
CA ARG A 100 2.43 -8.07 -7.92
C ARG A 100 3.41 -8.68 -6.92
N THR A 101 3.85 -7.90 -5.94
CA THR A 101 4.76 -8.37 -4.89
C THR A 101 4.66 -7.57 -3.60
N LEU A 102 4.80 -8.26 -2.48
CA LEU A 102 4.98 -7.67 -1.13
C LEU A 102 6.41 -7.89 -0.62
N SER A 103 7.33 -8.30 -1.49
CA SER A 103 8.72 -8.59 -1.11
C SER A 103 9.46 -7.31 -0.75
N THR A 104 10.25 -7.36 0.32
CA THR A 104 11.14 -6.27 0.73
C THR A 104 12.57 -6.77 0.92
N PRO A 105 13.60 -5.96 0.61
CA PRO A 105 13.49 -4.70 -0.12
C PRO A 105 13.10 -4.93 -1.60
N THR A 106 12.32 -4.02 -2.18
CA THR A 106 12.12 -3.94 -3.64
C THR A 106 12.60 -2.59 -4.12
N MET A 107 13.59 -2.59 -5.01
CA MET A 107 14.23 -1.40 -5.57
C MET A 107 13.78 -1.17 -7.01
N ILE A 108 13.51 0.09 -7.31
CA ILE A 108 13.13 0.57 -8.65
C ILE A 108 14.05 1.73 -9.00
N ILE A 109 14.66 1.66 -10.18
CA ILE A 109 15.35 2.81 -10.78
C ILE A 109 14.50 3.28 -11.95
N ALA A 110 14.20 4.57 -11.98
CA ALA A 110 13.44 5.19 -13.04
C ALA A 110 14.05 6.51 -13.46
N ASP A 111 13.81 6.87 -14.72
CA ASP A 111 14.18 8.17 -15.25
C ASP A 111 13.25 9.29 -14.75
N THR A 112 13.52 10.51 -15.19
CA THR A 112 12.74 11.72 -14.83
C THR A 112 11.30 11.71 -15.33
N SER A 113 10.94 10.77 -16.21
CA SER A 113 9.60 10.60 -16.78
C SER A 113 8.87 9.38 -16.21
N MET A 114 9.39 8.75 -15.15
CA MET A 114 8.89 7.50 -14.57
C MET A 114 8.96 6.29 -15.51
N ARG A 115 9.88 6.30 -16.48
CA ARG A 115 10.20 5.07 -17.22
C ARG A 115 11.12 4.22 -16.37
N ILE A 116 10.73 2.97 -16.14
CA ILE A 116 11.47 2.03 -15.31
C ILE A 116 12.71 1.58 -16.08
N GLU A 117 13.89 1.80 -15.50
CA GLU A 117 15.19 1.41 -16.05
C GLU A 117 15.74 0.14 -15.38
N TYR A 118 15.37 -0.12 -14.12
CA TYR A 118 15.80 -1.31 -13.39
C TYR A 118 14.85 -1.72 -12.28
N LEU A 119 14.73 -3.03 -12.05
CA LEU A 119 13.94 -3.62 -10.96
C LEU A 119 14.75 -4.70 -10.24
N HIS A 120 14.72 -4.66 -8.90
CA HIS A 120 15.41 -5.61 -8.05
C HIS A 120 14.62 -5.93 -6.79
N THR A 121 14.47 -7.21 -6.45
CA THR A 121 13.91 -7.67 -5.18
C THR A 121 14.98 -8.39 -4.37
N GLY A 122 15.05 -8.11 -3.08
CA GLY A 122 16.05 -8.68 -2.18
C GLY A 122 17.32 -7.84 -2.09
N PHE A 123 18.32 -8.42 -1.44
CA PHE A 123 19.56 -7.73 -1.13
C PHE A 123 20.38 -7.43 -2.39
N ILE A 124 20.77 -6.16 -2.56
CA ILE A 124 21.81 -5.71 -3.49
C ILE A 124 22.86 -4.92 -2.72
N GLY A 125 24.11 -5.39 -2.74
CA GLY A 125 25.22 -4.66 -2.14
C GLY A 125 25.69 -3.49 -2.99
N ALA A 126 26.59 -2.67 -2.44
CA ALA A 126 27.05 -1.44 -3.04
C ALA A 126 27.75 -1.66 -4.39
N GLU A 127 28.65 -2.64 -4.47
CA GLU A 127 29.34 -3.03 -5.71
C GLU A 127 28.35 -3.46 -6.80
N GLY A 128 27.34 -4.24 -6.41
CA GLY A 128 26.28 -4.69 -7.31
C GLY A 128 25.46 -3.52 -7.84
N LEU A 129 25.07 -2.59 -6.97
CA LEU A 129 24.33 -1.39 -7.36
C LEU A 129 25.19 -0.50 -8.27
N LEU A 130 26.44 -0.22 -7.92
CA LEU A 130 27.36 0.55 -8.76
C LEU A 130 27.48 -0.02 -10.17
N SER A 131 27.65 -1.34 -10.28
CA SER A 131 27.70 -2.04 -11.57
C SER A 131 26.43 -1.81 -12.40
N VAL A 132 25.26 -1.92 -11.77
CA VAL A 132 23.97 -1.63 -12.43
C VAL A 132 23.92 -0.17 -12.90
N LEU A 133 24.25 0.79 -12.03
CA LEU A 133 24.20 2.22 -12.36
C LEU A 133 25.14 2.57 -13.53
N GLN A 134 26.34 1.99 -13.57
CA GLN A 134 27.31 2.19 -14.65
C GLN A 134 26.77 1.65 -15.99
N LEU A 135 26.17 0.47 -15.99
CA LEU A 135 25.56 -0.11 -17.20
C LEU A 135 24.39 0.74 -17.72
N LEU A 136 23.54 1.25 -16.82
CA LEU A 136 22.44 2.14 -17.18
C LEU A 136 22.93 3.48 -17.75
N GLU A 137 24.05 4.01 -17.29
CA GLU A 137 24.67 5.22 -17.84
C GLU A 137 25.26 5.02 -19.23
N GLN A 138 25.72 3.80 -19.52
CA GLN A 138 26.17 3.40 -20.86
C GLN A 138 24.99 3.10 -21.81
N GLY A 139 23.74 3.27 -21.34
CA GLY A 139 22.53 2.96 -22.11
C GLY A 139 22.31 1.47 -22.32
N GLN A 140 22.94 0.60 -21.52
CA GLN A 140 22.73 -0.84 -21.61
C GLN A 140 21.43 -1.25 -20.91
N ASN A 141 20.77 -2.27 -21.47
CA ASN A 141 19.63 -2.91 -20.83
C ASN A 141 20.12 -3.90 -19.77
N VAL A 142 19.81 -3.63 -18.50
CA VAL A 142 20.20 -4.49 -17.38
C VAL A 142 19.02 -5.41 -17.05
N PRO A 143 19.18 -6.75 -17.09
CA PRO A 143 18.10 -7.67 -16.75
C PRO A 143 17.62 -7.46 -15.31
N PRO A 144 16.31 -7.48 -15.04
CA PRO A 144 15.81 -7.29 -13.68
C PRO A 144 16.16 -8.52 -12.81
N ARG A 145 16.12 -8.33 -11.50
CA ARG A 145 16.17 -9.44 -10.53
C ARG A 145 14.90 -9.42 -9.71
N LEU A 146 13.87 -10.11 -10.18
CA LEU A 146 12.55 -10.10 -9.56
C LEU A 146 12.19 -11.47 -8.99
N ASN A 147 11.72 -11.48 -7.75
CA ASN A 147 11.02 -12.60 -7.14
C ASN A 147 9.51 -12.32 -7.20
N VAL A 148 8.95 -12.49 -8.40
CA VAL A 148 7.52 -12.31 -8.66
C VAL A 148 7.01 -13.51 -9.46
N SER A 149 5.78 -13.93 -9.17
CA SER A 149 5.16 -15.11 -9.82
C SER A 149 4.51 -14.75 -11.15
N LEU A 150 5.25 -14.08 -12.05
CA LEU A 150 4.82 -13.72 -13.41
C LEU A 150 5.84 -14.26 -14.42
N TYR A 151 5.38 -14.90 -15.49
CA TYR A 151 6.23 -15.44 -16.57
C TYR A 151 7.10 -14.34 -17.22
N THR A 152 6.54 -13.14 -17.38
CA THR A 152 7.23 -11.98 -17.98
C THR A 152 8.45 -11.54 -17.18
N SER A 153 8.61 -11.97 -15.92
CA SER A 153 9.81 -11.68 -15.12
C SER A 153 11.13 -12.19 -15.74
N TYR A 154 11.04 -13.16 -16.66
CA TYR A 154 12.19 -13.72 -17.40
C TYR A 154 12.31 -13.18 -18.83
N SER A 155 11.49 -12.19 -19.21
CA SER A 155 11.43 -11.62 -20.56
C SER A 155 12.24 -10.33 -20.67
N SER A 156 12.75 -10.05 -21.88
CA SER A 156 13.38 -8.77 -22.22
C SER A 156 12.43 -7.58 -22.13
N ASN A 157 11.12 -7.82 -22.15
CA ASN A 157 10.07 -6.79 -22.21
C ASN A 157 9.43 -6.50 -20.85
N VAL A 158 9.99 -7.04 -19.77
CA VAL A 158 9.49 -6.87 -18.39
C VAL A 158 9.32 -5.40 -17.98
N TYR A 159 10.23 -4.50 -18.40
CA TYR A 159 10.14 -3.07 -18.08
C TYR A 159 8.97 -2.42 -18.80
N SER A 160 8.80 -2.66 -20.10
CA SER A 160 7.69 -2.10 -20.86
C SER A 160 6.34 -2.68 -20.42
N PHE A 161 6.32 -3.93 -19.96
CA PHE A 161 5.15 -4.55 -19.33
C PHE A 161 4.69 -3.75 -18.10
N PHE A 162 5.56 -3.58 -17.08
CA PHE A 162 5.20 -2.84 -15.87
C PHE A 162 5.00 -1.34 -16.12
N GLU A 163 5.76 -0.74 -17.05
CA GLU A 163 5.57 0.66 -17.46
C GLU A 163 4.16 0.88 -18.03
N ASN A 164 3.68 -0.02 -18.89
CA ASN A 164 2.35 0.08 -19.46
C ASN A 164 1.25 0.03 -18.39
N VAL A 165 1.38 -0.86 -17.41
CA VAL A 165 0.42 -0.96 -16.29
C VAL A 165 0.49 0.29 -15.41
N LEU A 166 1.70 0.74 -15.05
CA LEU A 166 1.91 1.89 -14.18
C LEU A 166 1.36 3.17 -14.81
N GLN A 167 1.68 3.42 -16.08
CA GLN A 167 1.20 4.59 -16.82
C GLN A 167 -0.32 4.57 -17.01
N ALA A 168 -0.89 3.41 -17.30
CA ALA A 168 -2.35 3.26 -17.37
C ALA A 168 -3.04 3.51 -16.01
N SER A 169 -2.42 3.09 -14.91
CA SER A 169 -2.91 3.34 -13.54
C SER A 169 -2.83 4.82 -13.17
N PHE A 170 -1.73 5.49 -13.52
CA PHE A 170 -1.55 6.92 -13.28
C PHE A 170 -2.58 7.78 -13.96
N GLN A 171 -2.92 7.42 -15.20
CA GLN A 171 -3.97 8.09 -15.92
C GLN A 171 -5.32 8.00 -15.18
N LEU A 172 -5.66 6.89 -14.52
CA LEU A 172 -6.95 6.79 -13.80
C LEU A 172 -6.96 7.50 -12.43
N THR A 173 -5.79 7.84 -11.88
CA THR A 173 -5.66 8.40 -10.52
C THR A 173 -5.39 9.92 -10.51
N CYS A 174 -5.35 10.58 -11.67
CA CYS A 174 -5.10 12.02 -11.75
C CYS A 174 -6.38 12.84 -11.46
N PRO A 175 -6.37 13.75 -10.45
CA PRO A 175 -7.57 14.50 -10.03
C PRO A 175 -8.20 15.41 -11.09
N ASN A 176 -7.42 15.84 -12.08
CA ASN A 176 -7.83 16.75 -13.15
C ASN A 176 -7.71 16.07 -14.53
N MET A 177 -7.88 14.75 -14.58
CA MET A 177 -7.74 14.01 -15.83
C MET A 177 -8.79 14.47 -16.84
N ASP A 178 -8.33 14.85 -18.04
CA ASP A 178 -9.22 15.00 -19.17
C ASP A 178 -9.72 13.61 -19.57
N MET A 179 -11.01 13.36 -19.32
CA MET A 179 -11.70 12.12 -19.66
C MET A 179 -12.06 12.05 -21.15
N ASP A 180 -11.42 12.88 -21.99
CA ASP A 180 -11.48 12.77 -23.44
C ASP A 180 -11.22 11.31 -23.88
N THR A 181 -12.09 10.86 -24.77
CA THR A 181 -12.04 9.56 -25.41
C THR A 181 -10.67 9.26 -26.02
N VAL A 182 -9.96 10.26 -26.58
CA VAL A 182 -8.62 10.05 -27.14
C VAL A 182 -7.62 9.63 -26.07
N VAL A 183 -7.67 10.27 -24.91
CA VAL A 183 -6.80 9.99 -23.78
C VAL A 183 -7.12 8.61 -23.19
N LEU A 184 -8.41 8.31 -22.99
CA LEU A 184 -8.86 6.99 -22.54
C LEU A 184 -8.44 5.86 -23.48
N ARG A 185 -8.49 6.07 -24.80
CA ARG A 185 -8.03 5.08 -25.79
C ARG A 185 -6.52 4.83 -25.72
N LYS A 186 -5.71 5.85 -25.42
CA LYS A 186 -4.25 5.67 -25.20
C LYS A 186 -3.98 4.83 -23.95
N GLY A 187 -4.67 5.10 -22.85
CA GLY A 187 -4.56 4.29 -21.63
C GLY A 187 -4.99 2.85 -21.88
N MET A 188 -6.14 2.64 -22.53
CA MET A 188 -6.60 1.30 -22.91
C MET A 188 -5.63 0.56 -23.83
N TYR A 189 -4.97 1.27 -24.75
CA TYR A 189 -3.92 0.68 -25.59
C TYR A 189 -2.75 0.12 -24.76
N ARG A 190 -2.29 0.87 -23.75
CA ARG A 190 -1.25 0.37 -22.82
C ARG A 190 -1.71 -0.86 -22.05
N VAL A 191 -2.96 -0.85 -21.58
CA VAL A 191 -3.55 -2.01 -20.91
C VAL A 191 -3.55 -3.24 -21.83
N LYS A 192 -4.00 -3.10 -23.08
CA LYS A 192 -3.98 -4.19 -24.07
C LYS A 192 -2.56 -4.73 -24.30
N MET A 193 -1.58 -3.86 -24.50
CA MET A 193 -0.17 -4.28 -24.65
C MET A 193 0.33 -5.11 -23.45
N SER A 194 -0.07 -4.73 -22.22
CA SER A 194 0.28 -5.52 -21.03
C SER A 194 -0.47 -6.85 -20.95
N LEU A 195 -1.76 -6.87 -21.29
CA LEU A 195 -2.58 -8.09 -21.31
C LEU A 195 -2.10 -9.10 -22.35
N ASP A 196 -1.66 -8.62 -23.52
CA ASP A 196 -1.09 -9.45 -24.60
C ASP A 196 0.24 -10.08 -24.18
N THR A 197 0.95 -9.46 -23.22
CA THR A 197 2.18 -10.01 -22.64
C THR A 197 1.85 -11.07 -21.57
N GLU A 198 1.09 -10.68 -20.55
CA GLU A 198 0.66 -11.58 -19.48
C GLU A 198 -0.54 -11.00 -18.71
N PRO A 199 -1.72 -11.63 -18.75
CA PRO A 199 -2.85 -11.22 -17.92
C PRO A 199 -2.63 -11.54 -16.44
N TYR A 200 -2.90 -10.57 -15.57
CA TYR A 200 -2.98 -10.75 -14.12
C TYR A 200 -4.00 -9.77 -13.53
N PHE A 201 -4.27 -9.84 -12.22
CA PHE A 201 -5.38 -9.09 -11.65
C PHE A 201 -5.34 -7.58 -11.96
N MET A 202 -4.19 -6.91 -11.75
CA MET A 202 -4.10 -5.46 -11.91
C MET A 202 -4.41 -4.99 -13.34
N ASN A 203 -3.83 -5.62 -14.36
CA ASN A 203 -4.08 -5.18 -15.74
C ASN A 203 -5.47 -5.59 -16.26
N LEU A 204 -6.06 -6.67 -15.73
CA LEU A 204 -7.47 -7.01 -15.97
C LEU A 204 -8.42 -6.00 -15.30
N TYR A 205 -8.12 -5.59 -14.08
CA TYR A 205 -8.86 -4.53 -13.37
C TYR A 205 -8.82 -3.22 -14.14
N LEU A 206 -7.63 -2.78 -14.60
CA LEU A 206 -7.51 -1.60 -15.44
C LEU A 206 -8.32 -1.77 -16.73
N GLY A 207 -8.25 -2.93 -17.39
CA GLY A 207 -9.02 -3.21 -18.60
C GLY A 207 -10.53 -3.04 -18.38
N TRP A 208 -11.05 -3.59 -17.28
CA TRP A 208 -12.44 -3.39 -16.87
C TRP A 208 -12.77 -1.90 -16.65
N ARG A 209 -11.94 -1.17 -15.91
CA ARG A 209 -12.13 0.27 -15.66
C ARG A 209 -12.16 1.08 -16.95
N TYR A 210 -11.18 0.90 -17.83
CA TYR A 210 -11.11 1.62 -19.11
C TYR A 210 -12.27 1.27 -20.04
N CYS A 211 -12.66 -0.01 -20.13
CA CYS A 211 -13.81 -0.42 -20.90
C CYS A 211 -15.11 0.22 -20.38
N GLY A 212 -15.31 0.26 -19.06
CA GLY A 212 -16.46 0.95 -18.46
C GLY A 212 -16.50 2.45 -18.78
N LEU A 213 -15.35 3.12 -18.75
CA LEU A 213 -15.24 4.55 -19.12
C LEU A 213 -15.46 4.80 -20.62
N LEU A 214 -15.14 3.82 -21.47
CA LEU A 214 -15.32 3.89 -22.93
C LEU A 214 -16.70 3.37 -23.40
N GLY A 215 -17.53 2.85 -22.48
CA GLY A 215 -18.85 2.26 -22.81
C GLY A 215 -18.78 0.90 -23.50
N ASP A 216 -17.68 0.16 -23.35
CA ASP A 216 -17.52 -1.20 -23.88
C ASP A 216 -17.86 -2.26 -22.81
N ASP A 217 -19.14 -2.32 -22.45
CA ASP A 217 -19.63 -3.15 -21.35
C ASP A 217 -19.34 -4.64 -21.56
N LYS A 218 -19.42 -5.11 -22.81
CA LYS A 218 -19.14 -6.50 -23.15
C LYS A 218 -17.70 -6.87 -22.79
N GLN A 219 -16.74 -6.07 -23.23
CA GLN A 219 -15.33 -6.34 -22.94
C GLN A 219 -15.02 -6.16 -21.44
N ALA A 220 -15.67 -5.20 -20.78
CA ALA A 220 -15.54 -4.99 -19.34
C ALA A 220 -15.96 -6.24 -18.56
N ILE A 221 -17.10 -6.86 -18.90
CA ILE A 221 -17.59 -8.10 -18.26
C ILE A 221 -16.57 -9.23 -18.42
N GLU A 222 -16.01 -9.42 -19.63
CA GLU A 222 -15.00 -10.45 -19.87
C GLU A 222 -13.73 -10.25 -19.01
N TYR A 223 -13.26 -9.00 -18.85
CA TYR A 223 -12.12 -8.73 -17.97
C TYR A 223 -12.45 -8.96 -16.50
N LYS A 224 -13.64 -8.57 -16.05
CA LYS A 224 -14.12 -8.84 -14.69
C LYS A 224 -14.17 -10.33 -14.38
N GLU A 225 -14.78 -11.12 -15.26
CA GLU A 225 -14.86 -12.57 -15.08
C GLU A 225 -13.47 -13.21 -15.02
N LYS A 226 -12.55 -12.79 -15.90
CA LYS A 226 -11.16 -13.27 -15.89
C LYS A 226 -10.41 -12.88 -14.60
N ALA A 227 -10.56 -11.65 -14.13
CA ALA A 227 -9.89 -11.15 -12.94
C ALA A 227 -10.32 -11.90 -11.68
N LEU A 228 -11.63 -12.11 -11.52
CA LEU A 228 -12.19 -12.67 -10.28
C LEU A 228 -12.10 -14.21 -10.22
N ARG A 229 -11.97 -14.89 -11.36
CA ARG A 229 -11.96 -16.36 -11.41
C ARG A 229 -10.70 -16.99 -10.81
N ASN A 230 -9.55 -16.33 -10.90
CA ASN A 230 -8.23 -16.92 -10.61
C ASN A 230 -7.48 -16.17 -9.49
N LEU A 231 -8.18 -15.72 -8.46
CA LEU A 231 -7.57 -14.99 -7.34
C LEU A 231 -6.79 -15.94 -6.42
N ASP A 232 -5.48 -15.71 -6.32
CA ASP A 232 -4.67 -16.33 -5.26
C ASP A 232 -4.68 -15.50 -3.96
N ASP A 233 -3.99 -15.98 -2.93
CA ASP A 233 -3.96 -15.31 -1.63
C ASP A 233 -3.18 -13.99 -1.67
N LEU A 234 -2.16 -13.88 -2.52
CA LEU A 234 -1.43 -12.63 -2.71
C LEU A 234 -2.32 -11.59 -3.40
N ASP A 235 -3.12 -12.00 -4.39
CA ASP A 235 -4.05 -11.11 -5.08
C ASP A 235 -5.12 -10.56 -4.12
N LYS A 236 -5.66 -11.41 -3.24
CA LYS A 236 -6.64 -10.98 -2.21
C LYS A 236 -6.05 -9.95 -1.24
N LEU A 237 -4.74 -10.04 -0.95
CA LEU A 237 -4.03 -9.09 -0.10
C LEU A 237 -3.75 -7.77 -0.83
N LEU A 238 -3.22 -7.86 -2.05
CA LEU A 238 -2.81 -6.69 -2.84
C LEU A 238 -3.99 -5.86 -3.35
N TYR A 239 -5.08 -6.50 -3.76
CA TYR A 239 -6.13 -5.87 -4.56
C TYR A 239 -7.50 -5.86 -3.90
N ARG A 240 -7.55 -5.94 -2.57
CA ARG A 240 -8.80 -6.04 -1.80
C ARG A 240 -9.86 -5.02 -2.22
N GLU A 241 -9.47 -3.76 -2.36
CA GLU A 241 -10.36 -2.66 -2.76
C GLU A 241 -10.83 -2.80 -4.20
N TYR A 242 -9.93 -3.15 -5.12
CA TYR A 242 -10.24 -3.33 -6.53
C TYR A 242 -11.16 -4.54 -6.77
N ILE A 243 -10.97 -5.64 -6.03
CA ILE A 243 -11.85 -6.81 -6.06
C ILE A 243 -13.26 -6.38 -5.66
N ALA A 244 -13.40 -5.65 -4.55
CA ALA A 244 -14.70 -5.15 -4.09
C ALA A 244 -15.35 -4.22 -5.14
N GLU A 245 -14.57 -3.31 -5.72
CA GLU A 245 -15.08 -2.41 -6.76
C GLU A 245 -15.56 -3.17 -8.00
N MET A 246 -14.82 -4.18 -8.47
CA MET A 246 -15.22 -4.98 -9.61
C MET A 246 -16.50 -5.75 -9.32
N GLU A 247 -16.59 -6.40 -8.16
CA GLU A 247 -17.72 -7.24 -7.80
C GLU A 247 -19.01 -6.42 -7.65
N PHE A 248 -18.92 -5.22 -7.04
CA PHE A 248 -20.09 -4.50 -6.53
C PHE A 248 -20.27 -3.07 -7.10
N GLY A 249 -19.31 -2.55 -7.87
CA GLY A 249 -19.32 -1.21 -8.44
C GLY A 249 -18.58 -0.16 -7.60
N VAL A 250 -18.50 1.08 -8.10
CA VAL A 250 -17.84 2.20 -7.41
C VAL A 250 -18.62 2.54 -6.14
N VAL A 251 -17.97 2.39 -4.98
CA VAL A 251 -18.49 2.81 -3.68
C VAL A 251 -18.68 4.33 -3.71
N ARG A 252 -19.91 4.81 -3.54
CA ARG A 252 -20.18 6.22 -3.26
C ARG A 252 -20.18 6.41 -1.75
N GLU A 253 -19.60 7.51 -1.27
CA GLU A 253 -19.80 7.94 0.11
C GLU A 253 -21.31 8.08 0.37
N VAL A 254 -21.84 7.26 1.27
CA VAL A 254 -23.21 7.36 1.74
C VAL A 254 -23.21 8.24 2.99
N ASP A 255 -24.15 9.18 3.02
CA ASP A 255 -24.51 9.99 4.18
C ASP A 255 -24.61 9.11 5.46
N TRP A 256 -23.62 9.25 6.32
CA TRP A 256 -23.33 8.33 7.43
C TRP A 256 -24.24 8.52 8.64
N GLU A 257 -25.13 9.53 8.63
CA GLU A 257 -25.86 9.89 9.85
C GLU A 257 -27.00 8.94 10.25
N LYS A 258 -27.39 7.93 9.43
CA LYS A 258 -28.61 7.13 9.73
C LYS A 258 -28.54 5.61 9.59
N LYS A 259 -27.36 5.00 9.40
CA LYS A 259 -27.24 3.53 9.37
C LYS A 259 -26.00 3.10 10.13
N ARG A 260 -26.16 2.66 11.39
CA ARG A 260 -25.07 1.99 12.14
C ARG A 260 -25.10 0.50 11.84
N LEU A 261 -23.92 -0.11 11.75
CA LEU A 261 -23.79 -1.53 11.46
C LEU A 261 -24.16 -2.42 12.67
N PHE A 262 -23.80 -1.97 13.87
CA PHE A 262 -24.05 -2.66 15.13
C PHE A 262 -24.95 -1.84 16.05
N ALA A 263 -25.68 -2.53 16.91
CA ALA A 263 -26.36 -1.91 18.04
C ALA A 263 -25.34 -1.50 19.11
N ASP A 264 -25.69 -0.50 19.93
CA ASP A 264 -24.81 -0.05 21.03
C ASP A 264 -24.58 -1.11 22.10
N GLN A 265 -25.58 -1.98 22.32
CA GLN A 265 -25.56 -2.95 23.41
C GLN A 265 -26.15 -4.30 22.99
N TYR A 266 -25.49 -5.36 23.46
CA TYR A 266 -25.93 -6.74 23.35
C TYR A 266 -25.97 -7.37 24.74
N ASP A 267 -27.10 -7.97 25.07
CA ASP A 267 -27.30 -8.68 26.33
C ASP A 267 -27.00 -10.16 26.15
N PHE A 268 -26.36 -10.77 27.15
CA PHE A 268 -26.14 -12.22 27.20
C PHE A 268 -26.27 -12.75 28.62
N THR A 269 -26.61 -14.03 28.74
CA THR A 269 -26.64 -14.76 30.01
C THR A 269 -25.39 -15.59 30.13
N ARG A 270 -24.63 -15.43 31.22
CA ARG A 270 -23.47 -16.29 31.49
C ARG A 270 -23.88 -17.64 32.06
N GLU A 271 -23.17 -18.68 31.65
CA GLU A 271 -23.09 -19.95 32.37
C GLU A 271 -22.37 -19.76 33.72
N PRO A 272 -22.48 -20.73 34.65
CA PRO A 272 -21.70 -20.74 35.89
C PRO A 272 -20.19 -20.56 35.64
N ASP A 273 -19.49 -20.07 36.65
CA ASP A 273 -18.04 -19.87 36.58
C ASP A 273 -17.31 -21.16 36.13
N ASP A 274 -16.19 -20.98 35.43
CA ASP A 274 -15.41 -22.02 34.74
C ASP A 274 -16.05 -22.69 33.51
N LYS A 275 -17.29 -22.35 33.15
CA LYS A 275 -17.90 -22.74 31.87
C LYS A 275 -17.79 -21.67 30.80
N GLU A 276 -17.76 -22.13 29.55
CA GLU A 276 -17.75 -21.25 28.38
C GLU A 276 -19.18 -20.87 28.00
N THR A 277 -19.43 -19.58 27.86
CA THR A 277 -20.69 -19.05 27.33
C THR A 277 -20.48 -18.65 25.88
N TRP A 278 -21.42 -19.03 25.02
CA TRP A 278 -21.42 -18.67 23.60
C TRP A 278 -22.68 -17.90 23.25
N PHE A 279 -22.53 -16.82 22.51
CA PHE A 279 -23.66 -16.09 21.94
C PHE A 279 -23.26 -15.43 20.61
N ASP A 280 -24.26 -15.19 19.77
CA ASP A 280 -24.06 -14.67 18.43
C ASP A 280 -24.55 -13.21 18.35
N ILE A 281 -23.71 -12.35 17.81
CA ILE A 281 -24.08 -10.99 17.39
C ILE A 281 -24.42 -11.06 15.91
N VAL A 282 -25.69 -10.85 15.60
CA VAL A 282 -26.20 -10.83 14.24
C VAL A 282 -26.22 -9.39 13.74
N TYR A 283 -25.64 -9.14 12.58
CA TYR A 283 -25.60 -7.82 11.94
C TYR A 283 -26.00 -7.92 10.48
N ARG A 284 -26.65 -6.89 9.95
CA ARG A 284 -27.10 -6.85 8.56
C ARG A 284 -26.42 -5.71 7.84
N ASN A 285 -25.83 -6.02 6.69
CA ASN A 285 -25.35 -4.98 5.81
C ASN A 285 -26.56 -4.24 5.21
N SER A 286 -26.85 -3.05 5.77
CA SER A 286 -27.93 -2.17 5.30
C SER A 286 -27.41 -1.06 4.38
N PHE A 287 -26.12 -1.12 4.04
CA PHE A 287 -25.42 -0.22 3.14
C PHE A 287 -25.49 -0.78 1.71
N ASP A 288 -25.13 0.05 0.74
CA ASP A 288 -25.07 -0.30 -0.67
C ASP A 288 -23.71 -0.89 -1.09
N SER A 289 -22.74 -0.93 -0.18
CA SER A 289 -21.40 -1.48 -0.37
C SER A 289 -21.12 -2.67 0.55
N PRO A 290 -20.24 -3.62 0.19
CA PRO A 290 -19.83 -4.70 1.07
C PRO A 290 -19.11 -4.20 2.32
N ILE A 291 -19.32 -4.91 3.42
CA ILE A 291 -18.73 -4.59 4.71
C ILE A 291 -17.64 -5.61 5.01
N ILE A 292 -16.48 -5.10 5.38
CA ILE A 292 -15.32 -5.89 5.75
C ILE A 292 -15.01 -5.60 7.22
N ILE A 293 -15.03 -6.62 8.07
CA ILE A 293 -14.53 -6.51 9.45
C ILE A 293 -13.05 -6.91 9.45
N SER A 294 -12.17 -5.94 9.67
CA SER A 294 -10.71 -6.15 9.67
C SER A 294 -10.20 -6.70 11.01
N ALA A 295 -10.76 -6.25 12.13
CA ALA A 295 -10.38 -6.68 13.47
C ALA A 295 -11.51 -6.51 14.47
N ILE A 296 -11.45 -7.27 15.57
CA ILE A 296 -12.28 -7.07 16.77
C ILE A 296 -11.35 -7.07 17.97
N GLU A 297 -11.29 -5.94 18.67
CA GLU A 297 -10.43 -5.76 19.84
C GLU A 297 -11.24 -5.60 21.12
N THR A 298 -10.67 -6.05 22.26
CA THR A 298 -11.32 -5.90 23.56
C THR A 298 -10.35 -5.48 24.65
N SER A 299 -10.93 -4.90 25.69
CA SER A 299 -10.21 -4.50 26.90
C SER A 299 -10.00 -5.65 27.90
N CYS A 300 -10.52 -6.85 27.65
CA CYS A 300 -10.50 -7.98 28.58
C CYS A 300 -10.29 -9.31 27.84
N GLY A 301 -9.30 -10.11 28.26
CA GLY A 301 -9.06 -11.46 27.71
C GLY A 301 -10.16 -12.49 28.01
N CYS A 302 -11.21 -12.10 28.71
CA CYS A 302 -12.39 -12.93 28.97
C CYS A 302 -13.30 -13.10 27.73
N LEU A 303 -13.05 -12.35 26.67
CA LEU A 303 -13.80 -12.39 25.42
C LEU A 303 -12.91 -12.84 24.25
N SER A 304 -13.45 -13.70 23.40
CA SER A 304 -12.85 -13.99 22.10
C SER A 304 -13.93 -14.05 21.02
N PHE A 305 -13.58 -13.64 19.81
CA PHE A 305 -14.52 -13.46 18.70
C PHE A 305 -14.12 -14.32 17.53
N SER A 306 -15.12 -14.88 16.85
CA SER A 306 -14.97 -15.56 15.58
C SER A 306 -16.01 -14.99 14.62
N TRP A 307 -15.57 -14.58 13.43
CA TRP A 307 -16.43 -14.04 12.40
C TRP A 307 -15.92 -14.47 11.03
N ASP A 308 -16.80 -14.36 10.03
CA ASP A 308 -16.42 -14.55 8.65
C ASP A 308 -15.57 -13.36 8.17
N ARG A 309 -14.36 -13.64 7.66
CA ARG A 309 -13.44 -12.62 7.15
C ARG A 309 -13.72 -12.26 5.69
N THR A 310 -14.67 -12.93 5.05
CA THR A 310 -15.16 -12.55 3.73
C THR A 310 -16.03 -11.29 3.82
N PRO A 311 -16.06 -10.44 2.78
CA PRO A 311 -16.93 -9.27 2.75
C PRO A 311 -18.42 -9.65 2.89
N LEU A 312 -19.13 -9.01 3.81
CA LEU A 312 -20.58 -9.16 3.95
C LEU A 312 -21.29 -8.29 2.90
N LEU A 313 -21.97 -8.93 1.94
CA LEU A 313 -22.60 -8.23 0.81
C LEU A 313 -23.84 -7.39 1.22
N PRO A 314 -24.20 -6.36 0.42
CA PRO A 314 -25.42 -5.57 0.65
C PRO A 314 -26.67 -6.42 0.85
N GLY A 315 -27.45 -6.07 1.86
CA GLY A 315 -28.68 -6.75 2.25
C GLY A 315 -28.50 -8.11 2.94
N LYS A 316 -27.28 -8.65 3.01
CA LYS A 316 -26.97 -9.92 3.68
C LYS A 316 -26.74 -9.74 5.18
N THR A 317 -26.84 -10.86 5.89
CA THR A 317 -26.68 -10.95 7.33
C THR A 317 -25.40 -11.71 7.65
N GLY A 318 -24.57 -11.14 8.52
CA GLY A 318 -23.38 -11.77 9.07
C GLY A 318 -23.58 -12.13 10.54
N VAL A 319 -22.68 -12.98 11.04
CA VAL A 319 -22.66 -13.41 12.44
C VAL A 319 -21.26 -13.26 13.00
N ILE A 320 -21.15 -12.59 14.14
CA ILE A 320 -19.97 -12.63 15.00
C ILE A 320 -20.30 -13.54 16.16
N ARG A 321 -19.60 -14.66 16.26
CA ARG A 321 -19.71 -15.57 17.39
C ARG A 321 -18.80 -15.11 18.52
N VAL A 322 -19.38 -14.86 19.68
CA VAL A 322 -18.68 -14.41 20.88
C VAL A 322 -18.57 -15.57 21.86
N LYS A 323 -17.35 -15.78 22.35
CA LYS A 323 -17.07 -16.66 23.47
C LYS A 323 -16.72 -15.82 24.68
N TYR A 324 -17.41 -16.08 25.78
CA TYR A 324 -17.13 -15.50 27.08
C TYR A 324 -16.69 -16.59 28.06
N LYS A 325 -15.56 -16.36 28.75
CA LYS A 325 -15.07 -17.21 29.83
C LYS A 325 -14.62 -16.33 31.00
N SER A 326 -15.34 -16.39 32.11
CA SER A 326 -14.96 -15.69 33.34
C SER A 326 -14.12 -16.58 34.25
N THR A 327 -13.18 -15.99 34.98
CA THR A 327 -12.40 -16.65 36.04
C THR A 327 -12.70 -16.06 37.42
N GLY A 328 -13.84 -15.38 37.59
CA GLY A 328 -14.25 -14.72 38.84
C GLY A 328 -15.14 -13.48 38.62
N GLU A 329 -15.33 -12.69 39.70
CA GLU A 329 -16.15 -11.47 39.71
C GLU A 329 -15.54 -10.36 38.84
N GLY A 330 -16.31 -9.89 37.85
CA GLY A 330 -15.90 -8.82 36.95
C GLY A 330 -17.10 -8.02 36.47
N ARG A 331 -16.83 -6.80 35.98
CA ARG A 331 -17.84 -5.82 35.55
C ARG A 331 -18.96 -6.44 34.71
N VAL A 332 -20.19 -6.05 35.03
CA VAL A 332 -21.45 -6.38 34.33
C VAL A 332 -21.44 -5.97 32.85
N TYR A 333 -20.57 -5.01 32.49
CA TYR A 333 -20.43 -4.45 31.14
C TYR A 333 -19.00 -4.66 30.62
N LYS A 334 -18.88 -5.18 29.40
CA LYS A 334 -17.63 -5.29 28.64
C LYS A 334 -17.74 -4.49 27.35
N LYS A 335 -16.64 -3.93 26.87
CA LYS A 335 -16.57 -3.22 25.59
C LYS A 335 -15.75 -4.01 24.57
N ALA A 336 -16.21 -4.01 23.33
CA ALA A 336 -15.45 -4.45 22.17
C ALA A 336 -15.48 -3.36 21.09
N TYR A 337 -14.40 -3.28 20.32
CA TYR A 337 -14.25 -2.34 19.21
C TYR A 337 -14.12 -3.16 17.92
N VAL A 338 -15.07 -3.00 17.01
CA VAL A 338 -15.10 -3.69 15.72
C VAL A 338 -14.57 -2.73 14.65
N PHE A 339 -13.45 -3.08 14.02
CA PHE A 339 -12.86 -2.28 12.95
C PHE A 339 -13.41 -2.74 11.60
N SER A 340 -13.89 -1.81 10.79
CA SER A 340 -14.39 -2.08 9.44
C SER A 340 -13.97 -1.03 8.41
N ASN A 341 -14.30 -1.27 7.15
CA ASN A 341 -14.16 -0.31 6.04
C ASN A 341 -15.26 0.76 5.99
N LEU A 342 -15.98 0.98 7.11
CA LEU A 342 -17.03 2.00 7.19
C LEU A 342 -16.48 3.28 7.85
N PRO A 343 -17.02 4.48 7.53
CA PRO A 343 -16.54 5.74 8.08
C PRO A 343 -16.65 5.87 9.61
N ASP A 344 -17.58 5.15 10.23
CA ASP A 344 -17.82 5.13 11.68
C ASP A 344 -16.97 4.08 12.42
N SER A 345 -15.97 3.50 11.75
CA SER A 345 -14.99 2.59 12.35
C SER A 345 -14.00 3.34 13.28
N PRO A 346 -13.67 2.82 14.47
CA PRO A 346 -14.15 1.55 15.03
C PRO A 346 -15.56 1.66 15.65
N HIS A 347 -16.38 0.62 15.42
CA HIS A 347 -17.69 0.48 16.06
C HIS A 347 -17.51 0.04 17.51
N GLU A 348 -17.87 0.90 18.48
CA GLU A 348 -17.95 0.48 19.89
C GLU A 348 -19.24 -0.30 20.14
N ILE A 349 -19.13 -1.51 20.69
CA ILE A 349 -20.26 -2.31 21.17
C ILE A 349 -20.09 -2.65 22.66
N GLN A 350 -21.21 -2.63 23.39
CA GLN A 350 -21.27 -3.00 24.80
C GLN A 350 -21.90 -4.39 24.96
N LEU A 351 -21.26 -5.25 25.75
CA LEU A 351 -21.75 -6.59 26.08
C LEU A 351 -22.15 -6.60 27.55
N ARG A 352 -23.44 -6.80 27.84
CA ARG A 352 -23.99 -6.77 29.19
C ARG A 352 -24.43 -8.16 29.63
N CYS A 353 -23.92 -8.62 30.77
CA CYS A 353 -24.38 -9.85 31.41
C CYS A 353 -25.69 -9.59 32.19
N THR A 354 -26.74 -10.36 31.92
CA THR A 354 -28.08 -10.11 32.51
C THR A 354 -28.38 -10.90 33.78
N ASN A 355 -27.61 -11.94 34.10
CA ASN A 355 -27.80 -12.73 35.31
C ASN A 355 -26.69 -12.40 36.32
N ASN A 356 -27.09 -11.90 37.49
CA ASN A 356 -26.23 -11.69 38.66
C ASN A 356 -26.04 -13.00 39.40
#